data_AF-H9BE77-F1
#
_entry.id   AF-H9BE77-F1
#
_cell.length_a   1.000
_cell.length_b   1.000
_cell.length_c   1.000
_cell.angle_alpha   90.00
_cell.angle_beta   90.00
_cell.angle_gamma   90.00
#
_symmetry.space_group_name_H-M   'P 1'
#
loop_
_entity.id
_entity.type
_entity.pdbx_description
1 polymer ?
#
loop_
_entity_poly.entity_id
_entity_poly.type
_entity_poly.pdbx_seq_one_letter_code
_entity_poly.pdbx_strand_id
1 'polypeptide(L)'
;GPATGVVVERERLNKYGTPLLGATVKPKLGLSGKNYGRVIYEGLKGGLDFLKDDENINSQPFMRWRERFLNCMEGINRASAATGEVKGSYLNITAATMEEVYKRAENAK
;
A
#
# COMPACT_ATOMS: atom_id res chain seq x y z
N GLY A 1 13.58 16.75 -8.91
CA GLY A 1 14.15 15.39 -9.00
C GLY A 1 13.30 14.42 -8.18
N PRO A 2 13.64 13.12 -8.14
CA PRO A 2 12.95 12.15 -7.29
C PRO A 2 13.01 12.55 -5.81
N ALA A 3 11.89 12.42 -5.09
CA ALA A 3 11.82 12.79 -3.67
C ALA A 3 12.67 11.89 -2.74
N THR A 4 13.02 10.69 -3.19
CA THR A 4 13.83 9.72 -2.44
C THR A 4 14.89 9.10 -3.35
N GLY A 5 14.48 8.54 -4.48
CA GLY A 5 15.40 7.90 -5.43
C GLY A 5 15.82 6.50 -4.98
N VAL A 6 16.46 5.76 -5.90
CA VAL A 6 16.70 4.32 -5.76
C VAL A 6 17.60 3.96 -4.57
N VAL A 7 18.67 4.73 -4.34
CA VAL A 7 19.64 4.44 -3.27
C VAL A 7 18.96 4.55 -1.90
N VAL A 8 18.33 5.69 -1.64
CA VAL A 8 17.68 5.96 -0.34
C VAL A 8 16.44 5.07 -0.13
N GLU A 9 15.72 4.70 -1.20
CA GLU A 9 14.63 3.72 -1.10
C GLU A 9 15.15 2.36 -0.62
N ARG A 10 16.25 1.84 -1.20
CA ARG A 10 16.85 0.58 -0.75
C ARG A 10 17.36 0.64 0.67
N GLU A 11 17.94 1.76 1.08
CA GLU A 11 18.40 1.99 2.45
C GLU A 11 17.26 1.95 3.46
N ARG A 12 16.16 2.68 3.18
CA ARG A 12 14.97 2.72 4.06
C ARG A 12 14.28 1.37 4.17
N LEU A 13 14.32 0.56 3.10
CA LEU A 13 13.71 -0.77 3.07
C LEU A 13 14.64 -1.86 3.61
N ASN A 14 15.94 -1.56 3.76
CA ASN A 14 16.99 -2.54 4.03
C ASN A 14 17.00 -3.70 3.02
N LYS A 15 16.88 -3.40 1.71
CA LYS A 15 16.77 -4.40 0.63
C LYS A 15 17.81 -4.17 -0.47
N TYR A 16 18.74 -5.11 -0.61
CA TYR A 16 19.88 -5.04 -1.52
C TYR A 16 20.09 -6.35 -2.27
N GLY A 17 20.80 -6.30 -3.40
CA GLY A 17 21.20 -7.50 -4.15
C GLY A 17 20.13 -8.12 -5.03
N THR A 18 18.85 -7.81 -4.84
CA THR A 18 17.74 -8.30 -5.67
C THR A 18 16.76 -7.19 -6.09
N PRO A 19 15.98 -7.42 -7.17
CA PRO A 19 14.82 -6.60 -7.50
C PRO A 19 13.75 -6.68 -6.39
N LEU A 20 12.99 -5.59 -6.23
CA LEU A 20 11.83 -5.56 -5.34
C LEU A 20 10.64 -6.26 -6.01
N LEU A 21 9.83 -6.96 -5.22
CA LEU A 21 8.64 -7.69 -5.67
C LEU A 21 7.36 -6.96 -5.25
N GLY A 22 6.46 -6.75 -6.22
CA GLY A 22 5.20 -6.05 -6.03
C GLY A 22 4.01 -6.71 -6.73
N ALA A 23 2.81 -6.57 -6.17
CA ALA A 23 1.57 -7.02 -6.81
C ALA A 23 0.42 -6.01 -6.67
N THR A 24 -0.44 -5.91 -7.69
CA THR A 24 -1.69 -5.14 -7.60
C THR A 24 -2.78 -6.02 -7.01
N VAL A 25 -3.52 -5.53 -6.01
CA VAL A 25 -4.66 -6.26 -5.44
C VAL A 25 -5.74 -6.48 -6.49
N LYS A 26 -6.35 -7.68 -6.49
CA LYS A 26 -7.45 -8.07 -7.40
C LYS A 26 -8.63 -8.67 -6.61
N PRO A 27 -9.87 -8.61 -7.14
CA PRO A 27 -10.29 -8.00 -8.41
C PRO A 27 -10.08 -6.48 -8.42
N LYS A 28 -10.09 -5.88 -9.63
CA LYS A 28 -9.81 -4.45 -9.83
C LYS A 28 -10.65 -3.55 -8.91
N LEU A 29 -11.95 -3.83 -8.80
CA LEU A 29 -12.94 -3.11 -8.01
C LEU A 29 -13.84 -4.10 -7.27
N GLY A 30 -14.54 -3.64 -6.23
CA GLY A 30 -15.61 -4.40 -5.57
C GLY A 30 -15.21 -5.11 -4.27
N LEU A 31 -13.94 -5.12 -3.88
CA LEU A 31 -13.54 -5.54 -2.53
C LEU A 31 -13.90 -4.47 -1.49
N SER A 32 -14.34 -4.91 -0.32
CA SER A 32 -14.43 -4.06 0.88
C SER A 32 -13.06 -3.74 1.45
N GLY A 33 -12.95 -2.70 2.29
CA GLY A 33 -11.67 -2.31 2.92
C GLY A 33 -11.04 -3.44 3.74
N LYS A 34 -11.86 -4.18 4.49
CA LYS A 34 -11.40 -5.35 5.26
C LYS A 34 -10.84 -6.47 4.40
N ASN A 35 -11.53 -6.84 3.31
CA ASN A 35 -11.04 -7.86 2.40
C ASN A 35 -9.78 -7.39 1.65
N TYR A 36 -9.70 -6.10 1.35
CA TYR A 36 -8.49 -5.49 0.80
C TYR A 36 -7.30 -5.69 1.74
N GLY A 37 -7.44 -5.31 3.01
CA GLY A 37 -6.39 -5.49 4.03
C GLY A 37 -5.99 -6.95 4.23
N ARG A 38 -6.93 -7.90 4.09
CA ARG A 38 -6.61 -9.34 4.10
C ARG A 38 -5.70 -9.74 2.94
N VAL A 39 -5.99 -9.28 1.72
CA VAL A 39 -5.12 -9.57 0.56
C VAL A 39 -3.73 -8.95 0.74
N ILE A 40 -3.65 -7.73 1.28
CA ILE A 40 -2.39 -7.07 1.63
C ILE A 40 -1.58 -7.95 2.59
N TYR A 41 -2.19 -8.40 3.69
CA TYR A 41 -1.51 -9.23 4.68
C TYR A 41 -0.96 -10.53 4.07
N GLU A 42 -1.80 -11.29 3.37
CA GLU A 42 -1.39 -12.59 2.82
C GLU A 42 -0.28 -12.43 1.77
N GLY A 43 -0.37 -11.43 0.89
CA GLY A 43 0.64 -11.20 -0.15
C GLY A 43 1.99 -10.77 0.44
N LEU A 44 2.00 -9.86 1.42
CA LEU A 44 3.24 -9.40 2.06
C LEU A 44 3.88 -10.48 2.92
N LYS A 45 3.07 -11.21 3.70
CA LYS A 45 3.56 -12.35 4.48
C LYS A 45 4.11 -13.45 3.58
N GLY A 46 3.54 -13.63 2.39
CA GLY A 46 3.98 -14.59 1.38
C GLY A 46 5.31 -14.24 0.68
N GLY A 47 5.92 -13.09 0.99
CA GLY A 47 7.25 -12.73 0.50
C GLY A 47 7.29 -11.53 -0.45
N LEU A 48 6.15 -10.90 -0.77
CA LEU A 48 6.18 -9.63 -1.51
C LEU A 48 6.73 -8.50 -0.64
N ASP A 49 7.40 -7.54 -1.27
CA ASP A 49 7.85 -6.31 -0.61
C ASP A 49 6.72 -5.31 -0.53
N PHE A 50 5.94 -5.25 -1.61
CA PHE A 50 4.84 -4.32 -1.77
C PHE A 50 3.59 -5.00 -2.32
N LEU A 51 2.44 -4.48 -1.90
CA LEU A 51 1.26 -4.51 -2.76
C LEU A 51 0.95 -3.09 -3.23
N LYS A 52 -0.07 -2.95 -4.07
CA LYS A 52 -0.54 -1.64 -4.49
C LYS A 52 -2.03 -1.64 -4.74
N ASP A 53 -2.58 -0.46 -4.51
CA ASP A 53 -3.88 -0.10 -5.05
C ASP A 53 -3.85 -0.20 -6.57
N ASP A 54 -4.96 -0.68 -7.14
CA ASP A 54 -5.20 -0.56 -8.58
C ASP A 54 -5.44 0.93 -8.92
N GLU A 55 -5.08 1.37 -10.13
CA GLU A 55 -5.08 2.80 -10.48
C GLU A 55 -6.47 3.45 -10.40
N ASN A 56 -7.52 2.64 -10.55
CA ASN A 56 -8.92 3.08 -10.43
C ASN A 56 -9.51 2.89 -9.02
N ILE A 57 -8.72 2.45 -8.03
CA ILE A 57 -9.12 2.40 -6.62
C ILE A 57 -8.82 3.76 -5.97
N ASN A 58 -9.86 4.55 -5.74
CA ASN A 58 -9.75 5.90 -5.17
C ASN A 58 -10.57 5.94 -3.88
N SER A 59 -11.85 6.31 -3.98
CA SER A 59 -12.84 6.24 -2.90
C SER A 59 -14.23 6.03 -3.50
N GLN A 60 -14.73 4.80 -3.44
CA GLN A 60 -15.96 4.39 -4.10
C GLN A 60 -17.01 3.93 -3.07
N PRO A 61 -18.29 3.78 -3.45
CA PRO A 61 -19.34 3.31 -2.53
C PRO A 61 -19.01 1.98 -1.84
N PHE A 62 -18.35 1.05 -2.54
CA PHE A 62 -17.99 -0.27 -1.99
C PHE A 62 -16.78 -0.22 -1.04
N MET A 63 -15.98 0.86 -1.07
CA MET A 63 -14.79 1.01 -0.23
C MET A 63 -14.35 2.48 -0.19
N ARG A 64 -14.53 3.12 0.96
CA ARG A 64 -14.03 4.49 1.19
C ARG A 64 -12.53 4.44 1.49
N TRP A 65 -11.80 5.46 1.03
CA TRP A 65 -10.32 5.46 1.11
C TRP A 65 -9.78 5.33 2.54
N ARG A 66 -10.44 5.95 3.53
CA ARG A 66 -10.01 5.87 4.94
C ARG A 66 -10.10 4.46 5.49
N GLU A 67 -11.19 3.74 5.19
CA GLU A 67 -11.36 2.34 5.58
C GLU A 67 -10.26 1.48 4.96
N ARG A 68 -9.98 1.69 3.66
CA ARG A 68 -8.91 0.97 2.97
C ARG A 68 -7.54 1.23 3.63
N PHE A 69 -7.19 2.49 3.88
CA PHE A 69 -5.90 2.87 4.45
C PHE A 69 -5.69 2.20 5.81
N LEU A 70 -6.69 2.22 6.69
CA LEU A 70 -6.61 1.60 8.01
C LEU A 70 -6.41 0.08 7.91
N ASN A 71 -7.20 -0.62 7.10
CA ASN A 71 -7.08 -2.07 6.94
C ASN A 71 -5.76 -2.48 6.24
N CYS A 72 -5.29 -1.68 5.27
CA CYS A 72 -3.98 -1.88 4.64
C CYS A 72 -2.85 -1.74 5.66
N MET A 73 -2.88 -0.70 6.50
CA MET A 73 -1.86 -0.50 7.53
C MET A 73 -1.85 -1.62 8.57
N GLU A 74 -3.02 -2.14 8.97
CA GLU A 74 -3.09 -3.33 9.81
C GLU A 74 -2.39 -4.52 9.12
N GLY A 75 -2.72 -4.78 7.85
CA GLY A 75 -2.12 -5.87 7.07
C GLY A 75 -0.61 -5.73 6.91
N ILE A 76 -0.11 -4.52 6.61
CA ILE A 76 1.32 -4.20 6.51
C ILE A 76 2.02 -4.48 7.84
N ASN A 77 1.52 -3.91 8.94
CA ASN A 77 2.17 -4.05 10.25
C ASN A 77 2.19 -5.50 10.72
N ARG A 78 1.10 -6.25 10.49
CA ARG A 78 1.04 -7.68 10.80
C ARG A 78 2.00 -8.50 9.95
N ALA A 79 2.17 -8.18 8.66
CA ALA A 79 3.13 -8.86 7.80
C ALA A 79 4.57 -8.53 8.20
N SER A 80 4.90 -7.25 8.42
CA SER A 80 6.22 -6.81 8.89
C SER A 80 6.61 -7.49 10.20
N ALA A 81 5.69 -7.58 11.17
CA ALA A 81 5.92 -8.27 12.44
C ALA A 81 6.11 -9.79 12.27
N ALA A 82 5.41 -10.41 11.32
CA ALA A 82 5.49 -11.84 11.07
C ALA A 82 6.77 -12.25 10.31
N THR A 83 7.32 -11.38 9.46
CA THR A 83 8.49 -11.70 8.63
C THR A 83 9.79 -11.06 9.12
N GLY A 84 9.71 -10.03 9.98
CA GLY A 84 10.87 -9.23 10.39
C GLY A 84 11.42 -8.33 9.29
N GLU A 85 10.65 -8.09 8.23
CA GLU A 85 11.06 -7.24 7.10
C GLU A 85 10.22 -5.96 7.03
N VAL A 86 10.79 -4.90 6.45
CA VAL A 86 10.00 -3.72 6.06
C VAL A 86 9.09 -4.09 4.89
N LYS A 87 7.78 -3.89 5.07
CA LYS A 87 6.73 -4.11 4.07
C LYS A 87 5.96 -2.82 3.81
N GLY A 88 5.30 -2.74 2.66
CA GLY A 88 4.44 -1.58 2.35
C GLY A 88 3.32 -1.89 1.36
N SER A 89 2.46 -0.91 1.15
CA SER A 89 1.52 -0.91 0.04
C SER A 89 1.41 0.49 -0.54
N TYR A 90 1.37 0.61 -1.87
CA TYR A 90 1.17 1.91 -2.51
C TYR A 90 -0.30 2.32 -2.37
N LEU A 91 -0.58 3.14 -1.35
CA LEU A 91 -1.88 3.71 -1.06
C LEU A 91 -2.21 4.83 -2.07
N ASN A 92 -3.23 4.62 -2.89
CA ASN A 92 -3.61 5.54 -3.96
C ASN A 92 -4.30 6.78 -3.39
N ILE A 93 -3.59 7.92 -3.48
CA ILE A 93 -4.06 9.24 -3.05
C ILE A 93 -4.76 10.03 -4.16
N THR A 94 -4.87 9.48 -5.38
CA THR A 94 -5.52 10.16 -6.51
C THR A 94 -6.94 10.59 -6.17
N ALA A 95 -7.24 11.88 -6.34
CA ALA A 95 -8.54 12.46 -6.07
C ALA A 95 -8.89 13.55 -7.08
N ALA A 96 -10.14 14.03 -7.05
CA ALA A 96 -10.64 15.03 -7.99
C ALA A 96 -10.06 16.44 -7.76
N THR A 97 -9.63 16.75 -6.53
CA THR A 97 -9.06 18.06 -6.18
C THR A 97 -7.77 17.89 -5.41
N MET A 98 -6.90 18.91 -5.44
CA MET A 98 -5.62 18.89 -4.74
C MET A 98 -5.79 18.84 -3.22
N GLU A 99 -6.82 19.48 -2.67
CA GLU A 99 -7.14 19.44 -1.24
C GLU A 99 -7.43 18.01 -0.78
N GLU A 100 -8.16 17.24 -1.59
CA GLU A 100 -8.44 15.84 -1.27
C GLU A 100 -7.21 14.94 -1.48
N VAL A 101 -6.34 15.25 -2.46
CA VAL A 101 -5.04 14.57 -2.60
C VAL A 101 -4.19 14.80 -1.34
N TYR A 102 -4.04 16.06 -0.90
CA TYR A 102 -3.27 16.39 0.29
C TYR A 102 -3.86 15.74 1.54
N LYS A 103 -5.19 15.74 1.70
CA LYS A 103 -5.86 15.09 2.83
C LYS A 103 -5.58 13.59 2.91
N ARG A 104 -5.46 12.91 1.76
CA ARG A 104 -5.10 11.49 1.71
C ARG A 104 -3.61 11.27 1.97
N ALA A 105 -2.75 12.10 1.39
CA ALA A 105 -1.30 12.04 1.63
C ALA A 105 -0.97 12.24 3.11
N GLU A 106 -1.54 13.26 3.76
CA GLU A 106 -1.33 13.52 5.19
C GLU A 106 -1.91 12.44 6.10
N ASN A 107 -2.93 11.69 5.65
CA ASN A 107 -3.43 10.56 6.44
C ASN A 107 -2.54 9.31 6.33
N ALA A 108 -1.79 9.17 5.24
CA ALA A 108 -0.89 8.03 5.01
C ALA A 108 0.52 8.24 5.60
N LYS A 109 0.84 9.48 5.98
CA LYS A 109 2.12 9.89 6.58
C LYS A 109 2.18 9.51 8.06
#